data_AF-A0A842HQC9-F1
#
_entry.id   AF-A0A842HQC9-F1
#
_cell.length_a   1.000
_cell.length_b   1.000
_cell.length_c   1.000
_cell.angle_alpha   90.00
_cell.angle_beta   90.00
_cell.angle_gamma   90.00
#
_symmetry.space_group_name_H-M   'P 1'
#
loop_
_entity.id
_entity.type
_entity.pdbx_description
1 polymer ?
#
loop_
_entity_poly.entity_id
_entity_poly.type
_entity_poly.pdbx_seq_one_letter_code
_entity_poly.pdbx_strand_id
1 'polypeptide(L)'
;MASLTPSVAAPTTPSNIAEWVMTQTESILSDAINGPMQALFEALMPVIVVGLTLQFVVYAFALMHGQSNMTVTEFFRKAILVAIVSMIFGAGGLYQNDIAKTMIALPDDVTQLALGTGNVAAEVDKLQNETSEASNAMLGSSDRPWYNFMPSTREVLVSILATLLRINAAVVGSIIMVIVVVCKVGMALVVAAGPLFISATLFEPTKPLFNNWVSQALNFVFLALLAGLVFGLILQLNIQLIRMIADQIETGMADVLSLFGAQVLVGAASLVIMILIPGLAAGLSNGFGAQLGVGSAARGAFSVLRLRSMLRLRAK
;
A
#
# COMPACT_ATOMS: atom_id res chain seq x y z
N MET A 1 -26.81 3.76 14.76
CA MET A 1 -26.51 3.69 13.32
C MET A 1 -26.60 5.11 12.78
N ALA A 2 -25.49 5.87 12.82
CA ALA A 2 -25.43 7.16 12.17
C ALA A 2 -25.43 6.93 10.66
N SER A 3 -26.22 7.69 9.92
CA SER A 3 -26.37 7.62 8.48
C SER A 3 -25.03 7.90 7.78
N LEU A 4 -24.35 6.83 7.35
CA LEU A 4 -23.20 6.86 6.46
C LEU A 4 -23.66 7.20 5.04
N THR A 5 -24.03 8.46 4.79
CA THR A 5 -24.08 8.97 3.42
C THR A 5 -22.86 9.86 3.23
N PRO A 6 -21.69 9.29 2.89
CA PRO A 6 -20.60 10.12 2.38
C PRO A 6 -21.17 10.89 1.18
N SER A 7 -21.09 12.21 1.20
CA SER A 7 -21.57 13.02 0.08
C SER A 7 -20.70 12.68 -1.13
N VAL A 8 -21.24 11.87 -2.03
CA VAL A 8 -20.65 11.60 -3.34
C VAL A 8 -20.77 12.89 -4.16
N ALA A 9 -19.88 13.86 -3.91
CA ALA A 9 -19.73 15.01 -4.78
C ALA A 9 -19.25 14.51 -6.13
N ALA A 10 -19.88 14.94 -7.23
CA ALA A 10 -19.44 14.58 -8.57
C ALA A 10 -17.97 15.05 -8.81
N PRO A 11 -17.21 14.41 -9.73
CA PRO A 11 -15.89 14.89 -10.10
C PRO A 11 -15.94 16.36 -10.49
N THR A 12 -14.96 17.17 -10.06
CA THR A 12 -14.87 18.59 -10.41
C THR A 12 -14.70 18.79 -11.93
N THR A 13 -14.22 17.78 -12.65
CA THR A 13 -14.21 17.69 -14.12
C THR A 13 -14.32 16.20 -14.52
N PRO A 14 -15.03 15.82 -15.61
CA PRO A 14 -15.18 14.42 -16.02
C PRO A 14 -13.85 13.67 -16.26
N SER A 15 -12.75 14.39 -16.47
CA SER A 15 -11.41 13.86 -16.71
C SER A 15 -10.63 13.48 -15.44
N ASN A 16 -11.03 13.96 -14.25
CA ASN A 16 -10.24 13.80 -13.02
C ASN A 16 -10.80 12.69 -12.13
N ILE A 17 -10.92 11.49 -12.71
CA ILE A 17 -11.56 10.35 -12.05
C ILE A 17 -10.64 9.79 -10.96
N ALA A 18 -9.32 9.76 -11.18
CA ALA A 18 -8.37 9.24 -10.21
C ALA A 18 -8.33 10.11 -8.95
N GLU A 19 -8.30 11.44 -9.10
CA GLU A 19 -8.36 12.36 -7.96
C GLU A 19 -9.67 12.23 -7.18
N TRP A 20 -10.79 12.06 -7.90
CA TRP A 20 -12.09 11.82 -7.28
C TRP A 20 -12.09 10.54 -6.45
N VAL A 21 -11.56 9.43 -6.98
CA VAL A 21 -11.45 8.15 -6.25
C VAL A 21 -10.61 8.31 -4.98
N MET A 22 -9.50 9.04 -5.02
CA MET A 22 -8.67 9.28 -3.83
C MET A 22 -9.42 10.09 -2.78
N THR A 23 -10.10 11.15 -3.19
CA THR A 23 -10.87 12.02 -2.29
C THR A 23 -12.00 11.23 -1.60
N GLN A 24 -12.71 10.38 -2.35
CA GLN A 24 -13.74 9.51 -1.77
C GLN A 24 -13.15 8.46 -0.82
N THR A 25 -12.01 7.88 -1.18
CA THR A 25 -11.29 6.94 -0.33
C THR A 25 -10.94 7.60 1.00
N GLU A 26 -10.40 8.81 0.98
CA GLU A 26 -10.06 9.59 2.18
C GLU A 26 -11.26 9.88 3.08
N SER A 27 -12.37 10.34 2.48
CA SER A 27 -13.58 10.64 3.22
C SER A 27 -14.13 9.40 3.92
N ILE A 28 -14.26 8.29 3.20
CA ILE A 28 -14.78 7.03 3.75
C ILE A 28 -13.84 6.49 4.83
N LEU A 29 -12.53 6.61 4.62
CA LEU A 29 -11.53 6.07 5.51
C LEU A 29 -11.47 6.81 6.85
N SER A 30 -11.60 8.15 6.83
CA SER A 30 -11.70 8.96 8.06
C SER A 30 -12.88 8.50 8.93
N ASP A 31 -14.04 8.28 8.32
CA ASP A 31 -15.24 7.85 9.05
C ASP A 31 -15.12 6.40 9.53
N ALA A 32 -14.53 5.52 8.71
CA ALA A 32 -14.42 4.10 8.99
C ALA A 32 -13.39 3.75 10.07
N ILE A 33 -12.36 4.57 10.30
CA ILE A 33 -11.29 4.25 11.27
C ILE A 33 -11.60 4.79 12.68
N ASN A 34 -12.16 6.00 12.78
CA ASN A 34 -12.27 6.70 14.05
C ASN A 34 -13.17 5.95 15.05
N GLY A 35 -14.29 5.38 14.59
CA GLY A 35 -15.21 4.61 15.42
C GLY A 35 -14.60 3.30 15.96
N PRO A 36 -14.11 2.39 15.08
CA PRO A 36 -13.50 1.13 15.52
C PRO A 36 -12.26 1.32 16.40
N MET A 37 -11.44 2.33 16.14
CA MET A 37 -10.26 2.60 16.96
C MET A 37 -10.65 2.95 18.41
N GLN A 38 -11.65 3.82 18.60
CA GLN A 38 -12.19 4.15 19.92
C GLN A 38 -12.82 2.93 20.61
N ALA A 39 -13.62 2.14 19.89
CA ALA A 39 -14.22 0.94 20.46
C ALA A 39 -13.17 -0.11 20.89
N LEU A 40 -12.11 -0.29 20.09
CA LEU A 40 -10.99 -1.17 20.45
C LEU A 40 -10.26 -0.68 21.69
N PHE A 41 -10.05 0.63 21.84
CA PHE A 41 -9.47 1.21 23.04
C PHE A 41 -10.28 0.87 24.29
N GLU A 42 -11.58 1.17 24.27
CA GLU A 42 -12.47 0.93 25.41
C GLU A 42 -12.51 -0.54 25.80
N ALA A 43 -12.53 -1.44 24.81
CA ALA A 43 -12.51 -2.89 25.04
C ALA A 43 -11.17 -3.40 25.58
N LEU A 44 -10.05 -2.78 25.20
CA LEU A 44 -8.71 -3.22 25.60
C LEU A 44 -8.35 -2.83 27.04
N MET A 45 -8.81 -1.67 27.52
CA MET A 45 -8.50 -1.18 28.86
C MET A 45 -8.74 -2.20 29.98
N PRO A 46 -9.91 -2.85 30.11
CA PRO A 46 -10.12 -3.84 31.17
C PRO A 46 -9.21 -5.07 31.02
N VAL A 47 -8.94 -5.51 29.78
CA VAL A 47 -8.05 -6.65 29.51
C VAL A 47 -6.62 -6.33 29.94
N ILE A 48 -6.14 -5.13 29.64
CA ILE A 48 -4.81 -4.67 30.05
C ILE A 48 -4.71 -4.64 31.58
N VAL A 49 -5.70 -4.06 32.27
CA VAL A 49 -5.71 -3.97 33.74
C VAL A 49 -5.69 -5.36 34.36
N VAL A 50 -6.59 -6.26 33.95
CA VAL A 50 -6.66 -7.63 34.48
C VAL A 50 -5.40 -8.42 34.14
N GLY A 51 -4.89 -8.30 32.92
CA GLY A 51 -3.66 -8.99 32.52
C GLY A 51 -2.46 -8.53 33.35
N LEU A 52 -2.32 -7.23 33.58
CA LEU A 52 -1.25 -6.69 34.39
C LEU A 52 -1.37 -7.09 35.86
N THR A 53 -2.56 -7.07 36.45
CA THR A 53 -2.74 -7.51 37.84
C THR A 53 -2.35 -8.98 38.00
N LEU A 54 -2.78 -9.84 37.08
CA LEU A 54 -2.43 -11.26 37.09
C LEU A 54 -0.92 -11.46 36.91
N GLN A 55 -0.30 -10.72 35.99
CA GLN A 55 1.16 -10.72 35.79
C GLN A 55 1.91 -10.33 37.08
N PHE A 56 1.46 -9.28 37.78
CA PHE A 56 2.08 -8.88 39.05
C PHE A 56 1.86 -9.89 40.18
N VAL A 57 0.69 -10.55 40.24
CA VAL A 57 0.43 -11.63 41.22
C VAL A 57 1.37 -12.82 41.00
N VAL A 58 1.54 -13.25 39.74
CA VAL A 58 2.46 -14.34 39.40
C VAL A 58 3.91 -13.97 39.76
N TYR A 59 4.32 -12.73 39.51
CA TYR A 59 5.66 -12.28 39.90
C TYR A 59 5.83 -12.20 41.42
N ALA A 60 4.84 -11.71 42.16
CA ALA A 60 4.88 -11.70 43.62
C ALA A 60 4.99 -13.12 44.19
N PHE A 61 4.26 -14.08 43.60
CA PHE A 61 4.33 -15.49 43.98
C PHE A 61 5.71 -16.12 43.68
N ALA A 62 6.29 -15.84 42.51
CA ALA A 62 7.63 -16.31 42.14
C ALA A 62 8.72 -15.72 43.06
N LEU A 63 8.57 -14.46 43.49
CA LEU A 63 9.45 -13.81 44.46
C LEU A 63 9.38 -14.47 45.84
N MET A 64 8.17 -14.78 46.32
CA MET A 64 7.95 -15.47 47.61
C MET A 64 8.58 -16.86 47.65
N HIS A 65 8.66 -17.56 46.52
CA HIS A 65 9.27 -18.90 46.43
C HIS A 65 10.79 -18.89 46.22
N GLY A 66 11.42 -17.72 46.20
CA GLY A 66 12.87 -17.60 45.99
C GLY A 66 13.35 -18.08 44.61
N GLN A 67 12.44 -18.36 43.67
CA GLN A 67 12.74 -18.84 42.32
C GLN A 67 13.01 -17.71 41.31
N SER A 68 12.94 -16.46 41.75
CA SER A 68 13.00 -15.29 40.89
C SER A 68 14.39 -14.65 40.89
N ASN A 69 15.09 -14.71 39.75
CA ASN A 69 16.23 -13.84 39.42
C ASN A 69 15.80 -12.41 39.03
N MET A 70 14.49 -12.10 39.08
CA MET A 70 13.96 -10.81 38.64
C MET A 70 14.32 -9.73 39.68
N THR A 71 15.13 -8.76 39.26
CA THR A 71 15.57 -7.66 40.13
C THR A 71 14.46 -6.65 40.33
N VAL A 72 14.48 -5.91 41.46
CA VAL A 72 13.56 -4.78 41.73
C VAL A 72 13.54 -3.79 40.55
N THR A 73 14.65 -3.63 39.85
CA THR A 73 14.80 -2.83 38.63
C THR A 73 13.88 -3.28 37.49
N GLU A 74 13.71 -4.59 37.27
CA GLU A 74 12.82 -5.11 36.22
C GLU A 74 11.35 -4.88 36.55
N PHE A 75 10.98 -4.92 37.84
CA PHE A 75 9.65 -4.54 38.30
C PHE A 75 9.35 -3.06 38.03
N PHE A 76 10.24 -2.15 38.42
CA PHE A 76 10.09 -0.72 38.15
C PHE A 76 10.06 -0.42 36.65
N ARG A 77 10.90 -1.10 35.84
CA ARG A 77 10.89 -0.96 34.39
C ARG A 77 9.53 -1.34 33.79
N LYS A 78 8.91 -2.44 34.25
CA LYS A 78 7.57 -2.85 33.81
C LYS A 78 6.49 -1.84 34.23
N ALA A 79 6.54 -1.34 35.48
CA ALA A 79 5.59 -0.34 35.97
C ALA A 79 5.66 0.98 35.19
N ILE A 80 6.87 1.46 34.86
CA ILE A 80 7.06 2.64 34.01
C ILE A 80 6.51 2.40 32.60
N LEU A 81 6.73 1.22 32.02
CA LEU A 81 6.24 0.88 30.69
C LEU A 81 4.71 0.88 30.63
N VAL A 82 4.05 0.36 31.67
CA VAL A 82 2.59 0.46 31.84
C VAL A 82 2.13 1.92 31.89
N ALA A 83 2.79 2.76 32.70
CA ALA A 83 2.42 4.17 32.82
C ALA A 83 2.58 4.93 31.49
N ILE A 84 3.65 4.68 30.74
CA ILE A 84 3.88 5.26 29.42
C ILE A 84 2.80 4.81 28.42
N VAL A 85 2.50 3.52 28.38
CA VAL A 85 1.46 2.97 27.50
C VAL A 85 0.09 3.58 27.83
N SER A 86 -0.26 3.68 29.11
CA SER A 86 -1.50 4.35 29.54
C SER A 86 -1.55 5.84 29.18
N MET A 87 -0.43 6.56 29.24
CA MET A 87 -0.35 7.97 28.82
C MET A 87 -0.50 8.15 27.30
N ILE A 88 0.07 7.24 26.50
CA ILE A 88 -0.03 7.28 25.03
C ILE A 88 -1.48 7.04 24.56
N PHE A 89 -2.24 6.22 25.30
CA PHE A 89 -3.57 5.74 24.91
C PHE A 89 -4.77 6.34 25.65
N GLY A 90 -4.56 7.28 26.56
CA GLY A 90 -5.66 8.03 27.17
C GLY A 90 -6.54 8.72 26.10
N ALA A 91 -7.79 9.04 26.43
CA ALA A 91 -8.67 9.80 25.53
C ALA A 91 -8.00 11.12 25.12
N GLY A 92 -7.80 11.32 23.80
CA GLY A 92 -7.01 12.46 23.29
C GLY A 92 -5.49 12.31 23.43
N GLY A 93 -4.99 11.09 23.64
CA GLY A 93 -3.57 10.78 23.82
C GLY A 93 -2.74 10.93 22.55
N LEU A 94 -1.41 10.86 22.73
CA LEU A 94 -0.40 10.99 21.67
C LEU A 94 -0.63 10.04 20.49
N TYR A 95 -1.22 8.86 20.74
CA TYR A 95 -1.48 7.91 19.66
C TYR A 95 -2.44 8.46 18.61
N GLN A 96 -3.62 8.92 19.04
CA GLN A 96 -4.66 9.38 18.11
C GLN A 96 -4.27 10.73 17.46
N ASN A 97 -3.60 11.59 18.21
CA ASN A 97 -3.29 12.95 17.75
C ASN A 97 -2.08 13.03 16.82
N ASP A 98 -1.04 12.24 17.08
CA ASP A 98 0.25 12.36 16.38
C ASP A 98 0.62 11.08 15.63
N ILE A 99 0.69 9.94 16.33
CA ILE A 99 1.19 8.68 15.76
C ILE A 99 0.27 8.19 14.64
N ALA A 100 -1.04 8.10 14.90
CA ALA A 100 -2.02 7.62 13.94
C ALA A 100 -2.09 8.53 12.71
N LYS A 101 -2.14 9.85 12.90
CA LYS A 101 -2.17 10.82 11.79
C LYS A 101 -0.91 10.75 10.94
N THR A 102 0.25 10.71 11.59
CA THR A 102 1.53 10.62 10.89
C THR A 102 1.61 9.31 10.10
N MET A 103 1.28 8.18 10.72
CA MET A 103 1.32 6.88 10.04
C MET A 103 0.35 6.82 8.86
N ILE A 104 -0.86 7.35 8.98
CA ILE A 104 -1.85 7.37 7.88
C ILE A 104 -1.38 8.26 6.71
N ALA A 105 -0.73 9.39 6.99
CA ALA A 105 -0.21 10.29 5.95
C ALA A 105 1.07 9.77 5.29
N LEU A 106 1.86 8.96 6.00
CA LEU A 106 3.22 8.59 5.58
C LEU A 106 3.31 7.92 4.19
N PRO A 107 2.41 6.99 3.80
CA PRO A 107 2.41 6.44 2.44
C PRO A 107 2.24 7.51 1.35
N ASP A 108 1.39 8.51 1.59
CA ASP A 108 1.14 9.59 0.63
C ASP A 108 2.35 10.52 0.54
N ASP A 109 2.93 10.92 1.68
CA ASP A 109 4.12 11.77 1.71
C ASP A 109 5.30 11.12 0.98
N VAL A 110 5.50 9.82 1.22
CA VAL A 110 6.60 9.07 0.62
C VAL A 110 6.38 8.82 -0.87
N THR A 111 5.15 8.55 -1.30
CA THR A 111 4.84 8.43 -2.74
C THR A 111 5.03 9.74 -3.48
N GLN A 112 4.57 10.86 -2.93
CA GLN A 112 4.76 12.19 -3.52
C GLN A 112 6.24 12.55 -3.64
N LEU A 113 7.02 12.30 -2.57
CA LEU A 113 8.47 12.51 -2.59
C LEU A 113 9.16 11.65 -3.65
N ALA A 114 8.75 10.38 -3.76
CA ALA A 114 9.34 9.42 -4.69
C ALA A 114 9.00 9.72 -6.15
N LEU A 115 7.77 10.16 -6.42
CA LEU A 115 7.30 10.51 -7.75
C LEU A 115 8.07 11.72 -8.30
N GLY A 116 8.48 12.64 -7.43
CA GLY A 116 9.16 13.89 -7.79
C GLY A 116 8.28 14.88 -8.55
N THR A 117 7.06 14.47 -8.91
CA THR A 117 5.95 15.30 -9.34
C THR A 117 4.86 15.26 -8.27
N GLY A 118 3.79 16.04 -8.40
CA GLY A 118 2.81 16.24 -7.32
C GLY A 118 2.00 14.99 -6.94
N ASN A 119 0.69 15.05 -7.10
CA ASN A 119 -0.20 13.97 -6.70
C ASN A 119 -0.18 12.81 -7.72
N VAL A 120 -0.01 11.56 -7.26
CA VAL A 120 -0.05 10.36 -8.11
C VAL A 120 -1.36 10.29 -8.91
N ALA A 121 -2.49 10.61 -8.28
CA ALA A 121 -3.78 10.60 -8.95
C ALA A 121 -3.86 11.61 -10.10
N ALA A 122 -3.28 12.80 -9.92
CA ALA A 122 -3.21 13.82 -10.96
C ALA A 122 -2.38 13.36 -12.17
N GLU A 123 -1.27 12.64 -11.95
CA GLU A 123 -0.48 12.10 -13.05
C GLU A 123 -1.19 10.95 -13.79
N VAL A 124 -2.00 10.16 -13.09
CA VAL A 124 -2.86 9.15 -13.73
C VAL A 124 -3.92 9.84 -14.61
N ASP A 125 -4.57 10.89 -14.11
CA ASP A 125 -5.55 11.65 -14.90
C ASP A 125 -4.88 12.33 -16.10
N LYS A 126 -3.66 12.85 -15.93
CA LYS A 126 -2.85 13.39 -17.03
C LYS A 126 -2.52 12.34 -18.09
N LEU A 127 -2.13 11.12 -17.70
CA LEU A 127 -1.93 10.01 -18.63
C LEU A 127 -3.21 9.75 -19.45
N GLN A 128 -4.37 9.70 -18.78
CA GLN A 128 -5.65 9.48 -19.47
C GLN A 128 -5.98 10.61 -20.45
N ASN A 129 -5.76 11.87 -20.06
CA ASN A 129 -6.03 13.04 -20.90
C ASN A 129 -5.12 13.09 -22.13
N GLU A 130 -3.80 12.94 -21.95
CA GLU A 130 -2.84 12.89 -23.08
C GLU A 130 -3.15 11.73 -24.03
N THR A 131 -3.56 10.58 -23.48
CA THR A 131 -3.98 9.44 -24.30
C THR A 131 -5.24 9.74 -25.08
N SER A 132 -6.23 10.39 -24.45
CA SER A 132 -7.49 10.77 -25.09
C SER A 132 -7.26 11.77 -26.21
N GLU A 133 -6.47 12.81 -25.96
CA GLU A 133 -6.09 13.84 -26.93
C GLU A 133 -5.35 13.23 -28.12
N ALA A 134 -4.29 12.45 -27.88
CA ALA A 134 -3.53 11.79 -28.94
C ALA A 134 -4.40 10.84 -29.76
N SER A 135 -5.23 10.03 -29.08
CA SER A 135 -6.15 9.10 -29.74
C SER A 135 -7.22 9.82 -30.55
N ASN A 136 -7.77 10.93 -30.06
CA ASN A 136 -8.70 11.77 -30.82
C ASN A 136 -8.03 12.44 -32.02
N ALA A 137 -6.78 12.89 -31.91
CA ALA A 137 -6.03 13.43 -33.05
C ALA A 137 -5.77 12.36 -34.13
N MET A 138 -5.43 11.14 -33.72
CA MET A 138 -5.26 9.99 -34.63
C MET A 138 -6.55 9.63 -35.37
N LEU A 139 -7.69 9.69 -34.68
CA LEU A 139 -9.01 9.40 -35.27
C LEU A 139 -9.55 10.57 -36.11
N GLY A 140 -9.36 11.81 -35.65
CA GLY A 140 -9.81 13.04 -36.33
C GLY A 140 -9.01 13.34 -37.60
N SER A 141 -7.77 12.84 -37.72
CA SER A 141 -7.03 12.82 -38.99
C SER A 141 -7.72 11.97 -40.08
N SER A 142 -8.77 11.22 -39.75
CA SER A 142 -9.58 10.44 -40.69
C SER A 142 -10.90 11.13 -41.11
N ASP A 143 -11.09 12.42 -40.83
CA ASP A 143 -12.31 13.16 -41.19
C ASP A 143 -12.56 13.09 -42.71
N ARG A 144 -13.53 12.25 -43.11
CA ARG A 144 -13.93 12.08 -44.51
C ARG A 144 -15.39 12.48 -44.71
N PRO A 145 -15.69 13.16 -45.84
CA PRO A 145 -17.06 13.45 -46.24
C PRO A 145 -17.90 12.17 -46.35
N TRP A 146 -19.20 12.32 -46.13
CA TRP A 146 -20.26 11.29 -46.07
C TRP A 146 -20.31 10.22 -47.18
N TYR A 147 -19.49 10.33 -48.24
CA TYR A 147 -19.48 9.43 -49.40
C TYR A 147 -18.33 8.40 -49.42
N ASN A 148 -17.36 8.44 -48.50
CA ASN A 148 -16.31 7.40 -48.40
C ASN A 148 -16.78 6.26 -47.48
N PHE A 149 -17.51 5.29 -48.03
CA PHE A 149 -18.08 4.16 -47.28
C PHE A 149 -17.09 3.05 -46.90
N MET A 150 -15.86 3.05 -47.43
CA MET A 150 -14.84 2.04 -47.11
C MET A 150 -13.59 2.67 -46.49
N PRO A 151 -13.33 2.46 -45.18
CA PRO A 151 -12.11 2.93 -44.54
C PRO A 151 -10.90 2.22 -45.14
N SER A 152 -9.80 2.94 -45.35
CA SER A 152 -8.56 2.35 -45.85
C SER A 152 -7.95 1.39 -44.82
N THR A 153 -7.17 0.39 -45.25
CA THR A 153 -6.50 -0.54 -44.32
C THR A 153 -5.65 0.20 -43.28
N ARG A 154 -5.04 1.33 -43.67
CA ARG A 154 -4.28 2.20 -42.77
C ARG A 154 -5.18 2.87 -41.72
N GLU A 155 -6.33 3.41 -42.11
CA GLU A 155 -7.30 4.03 -41.18
C GLU A 155 -7.82 3.01 -40.16
N VAL A 156 -8.14 1.79 -40.61
CA VAL A 156 -8.56 0.72 -39.70
C VAL A 156 -7.45 0.40 -38.69
N LEU A 157 -6.20 0.26 -39.14
CA LEU A 157 -5.07 -0.01 -38.23
C LEU A 157 -4.81 1.14 -37.26
N VAL A 158 -4.90 2.40 -37.70
CA VAL A 158 -4.77 3.58 -36.83
C VAL A 158 -5.90 3.63 -35.79
N SER A 159 -7.14 3.30 -36.17
CA SER A 159 -8.26 3.26 -35.22
C SER A 159 -8.10 2.18 -34.14
N ILE A 160 -7.57 1.01 -34.54
CA ILE A 160 -7.24 -0.08 -33.61
C ILE A 160 -6.14 0.36 -32.65
N LEU A 161 -5.06 0.97 -33.17
CA LEU A 161 -3.96 1.49 -32.35
C LEU A 161 -4.46 2.57 -31.37
N ALA A 162 -5.28 3.52 -31.85
CA ALA A 162 -5.85 4.59 -31.03
C ALA A 162 -6.72 4.04 -29.88
N THR A 163 -7.46 2.95 -30.14
CA THR A 163 -8.25 2.25 -29.13
C THR A 163 -7.36 1.49 -28.15
N LEU A 164 -6.30 0.83 -28.64
CA LEU A 164 -5.33 0.12 -27.81
C LEU A 164 -4.60 1.06 -26.85
N LEU A 165 -4.23 2.27 -27.31
CA LEU A 165 -3.64 3.32 -26.45
C LEU A 165 -4.54 3.62 -25.26
N ARG A 166 -5.85 3.87 -25.50
CA ARG A 166 -6.83 4.15 -24.45
C ARG A 166 -6.95 3.01 -23.45
N ILE A 167 -7.07 1.77 -23.95
CA ILE A 167 -7.18 0.59 -23.09
C ILE A 167 -5.93 0.45 -22.24
N ASN A 168 -4.75 0.62 -22.83
CA ASN A 168 -3.49 0.50 -22.10
C ASN A 168 -3.36 1.56 -21.00
N ALA A 169 -3.61 2.83 -21.32
CA ALA A 169 -3.57 3.93 -20.35
C ALA A 169 -4.57 3.72 -19.21
N ALA A 170 -5.79 3.25 -19.53
CA ALA A 170 -6.80 2.93 -18.53
C ALA A 170 -6.35 1.79 -17.59
N VAL A 171 -5.77 0.72 -18.15
CA VAL A 171 -5.27 -0.42 -17.36
C VAL A 171 -4.11 0.00 -16.46
N VAL A 172 -3.11 0.69 -17.01
CA VAL A 172 -1.95 1.18 -16.25
C VAL A 172 -2.42 2.12 -15.13
N GLY A 173 -3.23 3.12 -15.47
CA GLY A 173 -3.78 4.06 -14.49
C GLY A 173 -4.58 3.36 -13.39
N SER A 174 -5.41 2.38 -13.74
CA SER A 174 -6.21 1.64 -12.77
C SER A 174 -5.35 0.87 -11.76
N ILE A 175 -4.29 0.19 -12.22
CA ILE A 175 -3.42 -0.58 -11.32
C ILE A 175 -2.61 0.36 -10.41
N ILE A 176 -2.14 1.50 -10.94
CA ILE A 176 -1.50 2.55 -10.12
C ILE A 176 -2.43 2.95 -8.98
N MET A 177 -3.68 3.29 -9.31
CA MET A 177 -4.67 3.71 -8.32
C MET A 177 -4.99 2.62 -7.31
N VAL A 178 -5.12 1.37 -7.73
CA VAL A 178 -5.34 0.24 -6.81
C VAL A 178 -4.20 0.14 -5.80
N ILE A 179 -2.94 0.24 -6.23
CA ILE A 179 -1.79 0.13 -5.32
C ILE A 179 -1.76 1.30 -4.33
N VAL A 180 -2.01 2.54 -4.78
CA VAL A 180 -2.05 3.71 -3.87
C VAL A 180 -3.16 3.57 -2.84
N VAL A 181 -4.36 3.19 -3.27
CA VAL A 181 -5.50 2.94 -2.38
C VAL A 181 -5.18 1.82 -1.39
N VAL A 182 -4.53 0.74 -1.82
CA VAL A 182 -4.10 -0.35 -0.94
C VAL A 182 -3.08 0.12 0.09
N CYS A 183 -2.12 0.97 -0.28
CA CYS A 183 -1.16 1.54 0.68
C CYS A 183 -1.87 2.34 1.77
N LYS A 184 -2.80 3.19 1.36
CA LYS A 184 -3.54 4.09 2.25
C LYS A 184 -4.50 3.35 3.17
N VAL A 185 -5.38 2.54 2.59
CA VAL A 185 -6.37 1.73 3.34
C VAL A 185 -5.66 0.69 4.21
N GLY A 186 -4.61 0.04 3.69
CA GLY A 186 -3.82 -0.93 4.43
C GLY A 186 -3.14 -0.33 5.65
N MET A 187 -2.47 0.82 5.49
CA MET A 187 -1.85 1.54 6.60
C MET A 187 -2.89 1.97 7.64
N ALA A 188 -4.02 2.51 7.19
CA ALA A 188 -5.13 2.87 8.04
C ALA A 188 -5.65 1.72 8.92
N LEU A 189 -5.81 0.52 8.35
CA LEU A 189 -6.23 -0.66 9.11
C LEU A 189 -5.16 -1.09 10.13
N VAL A 190 -3.88 -1.02 9.75
CA VAL A 190 -2.76 -1.27 10.68
C VAL A 190 -2.80 -0.29 11.84
N VAL A 191 -3.03 1.00 11.56
CA VAL A 191 -3.15 2.06 12.57
C VAL A 191 -4.38 1.88 13.45
N ALA A 192 -5.53 1.49 12.88
CA ALA A 192 -6.75 1.19 13.65
C ALA A 192 -6.53 0.08 14.68
N ALA A 193 -5.75 -0.95 14.32
CA ALA A 193 -5.42 -2.06 15.21
C ALA A 193 -4.20 -1.80 16.11
N GLY A 194 -3.45 -0.72 15.91
CA GLY A 194 -2.21 -0.45 16.65
C GLY A 194 -2.34 -0.44 18.18
N PRO A 195 -3.45 0.04 18.79
CA PRO A 195 -3.65 -0.06 20.25
C PRO A 195 -3.50 -1.47 20.80
N LEU A 196 -4.04 -2.46 20.09
CA LEU A 196 -3.95 -3.88 20.44
C LEU A 196 -2.48 -4.32 20.44
N PHE A 197 -1.77 -4.05 19.36
CA PHE A 197 -0.40 -4.51 19.18
C PHE A 197 0.60 -3.79 20.09
N ILE A 198 0.40 -2.51 20.37
CA ILE A 198 1.25 -1.78 21.30
C ILE A 198 0.99 -2.24 22.73
N SER A 199 -0.28 -2.48 23.12
CA SER A 199 -0.57 -3.04 24.45
C SER A 199 0.03 -4.44 24.65
N ALA A 200 0.20 -5.23 23.57
CA ALA A 200 0.89 -6.51 23.63
C ALA A 200 2.37 -6.39 24.07
N THR A 201 3.00 -5.22 23.96
CA THR A 201 4.38 -5.03 24.47
C THR A 201 4.50 -5.15 25.98
N LEU A 202 3.39 -4.98 26.71
CA LEU A 202 3.32 -5.10 28.17
C LEU A 202 3.55 -6.54 28.64
N PHE A 203 3.25 -7.53 27.80
CA PHE A 203 3.36 -8.95 28.11
C PHE A 203 4.51 -9.56 27.30
N GLU A 204 5.48 -10.17 27.98
CA GLU A 204 6.65 -10.76 27.32
C GLU A 204 6.33 -11.77 26.21
N PRO A 205 5.35 -12.68 26.38
CA PRO A 205 5.02 -13.65 25.34
C PRO A 205 4.43 -13.01 24.06
N THR A 206 3.80 -11.84 24.16
CA THR A 206 3.09 -11.21 23.04
C THR A 206 3.85 -10.03 22.41
N LYS A 207 5.02 -9.65 22.95
CA LYS A 207 5.96 -8.70 22.34
C LYS A 207 6.23 -8.95 20.84
N PRO A 208 6.37 -10.20 20.34
CA PRO A 208 6.57 -10.42 18.91
C PRO A 208 5.43 -9.91 18.03
N LEU A 209 4.20 -9.78 18.55
CA LEU A 209 3.06 -9.24 17.81
C LEU A 209 3.25 -7.76 17.48
N PHE A 210 3.85 -6.98 18.39
CA PHE A 210 4.21 -5.59 18.13
C PHE A 210 5.25 -5.47 17.01
N ASN A 211 6.27 -6.32 17.02
CA ASN A 211 7.29 -6.32 15.98
C ASN A 211 6.69 -6.63 14.60
N ASN A 212 5.75 -7.57 14.53
CA ASN A 212 5.03 -7.90 13.29
C ASN A 212 4.15 -6.73 12.83
N TRP A 213 3.51 -6.03 13.76
CA TRP A 213 2.71 -4.83 13.46
C TRP A 213 3.58 -3.71 12.88
N VAL A 214 4.75 -3.43 13.47
CA VAL A 214 5.71 -2.46 12.93
C VAL A 214 6.20 -2.90 11.54
N SER A 215 6.52 -4.18 11.37
CA SER A 215 6.91 -4.74 10.07
C SER A 215 5.83 -4.54 9.02
N GLN A 216 4.56 -4.72 9.38
CA GLN A 216 3.44 -4.51 8.46
C GLN A 216 3.25 -3.02 8.12
N ALA A 217 3.40 -2.12 9.09
CA ALA A 217 3.39 -0.69 8.82
C ALA A 217 4.49 -0.33 7.82
N LEU A 218 5.73 -0.78 8.06
CA LEU A 218 6.87 -0.58 7.16
C LEU A 218 6.63 -1.19 5.77
N ASN A 219 5.93 -2.32 5.68
CA ASN A 219 5.57 -2.90 4.39
C ASN A 219 4.78 -1.92 3.52
N PHE A 220 3.78 -1.25 4.08
CA PHE A 220 3.00 -0.26 3.34
C PHE A 220 3.80 0.99 3.00
N VAL A 221 4.74 1.41 3.87
CA VAL A 221 5.66 2.52 3.57
C VAL A 221 6.60 2.17 2.42
N PHE A 222 7.20 0.98 2.43
CA PHE A 222 8.08 0.54 1.35
C PHE A 222 7.31 0.28 0.07
N LEU A 223 6.08 -0.25 0.16
CA LEU A 223 5.19 -0.40 -0.98
C LEU A 223 4.94 0.96 -1.62
N ALA A 224 4.56 1.96 -0.83
CA ALA A 224 4.33 3.32 -1.28
C ALA A 224 5.58 3.95 -1.90
N LEU A 225 6.75 3.83 -1.26
CA LEU A 225 8.03 4.32 -1.77
C LEU A 225 8.38 3.72 -3.14
N LEU A 226 8.41 2.39 -3.22
CA LEU A 226 8.76 1.69 -4.46
C LEU A 226 7.74 1.96 -5.56
N ALA A 227 6.45 2.02 -5.19
CA ALA A 227 5.37 2.36 -6.09
C ALA A 227 5.57 3.77 -6.67
N GLY A 228 5.79 4.79 -5.84
CA GLY A 228 6.02 6.16 -6.30
C GLY A 228 7.20 6.29 -7.28
N LEU A 229 8.34 5.66 -6.94
CA LEU A 229 9.53 5.65 -7.81
C LEU A 229 9.24 5.03 -9.18
N VAL A 230 8.52 3.91 -9.20
CA VAL A 230 8.22 3.15 -10.42
C VAL A 230 7.10 3.82 -11.22
N PHE A 231 6.08 4.38 -10.55
CA PHE A 231 4.98 5.06 -11.21
C PHE A 231 5.46 6.25 -12.02
N GLY A 232 6.36 7.08 -11.47
CA GLY A 232 6.92 8.20 -12.20
C GLY A 232 7.58 7.76 -13.51
N LEU A 233 8.36 6.68 -13.45
CA LEU A 233 8.99 6.07 -14.63
C LEU A 233 7.95 5.55 -15.63
N ILE A 234 6.98 4.74 -15.18
CA ILE A 234 5.97 4.13 -16.04
C ILE A 234 5.08 5.19 -16.69
N LEU A 235 4.61 6.17 -15.92
CA LEU A 235 3.77 7.26 -16.41
C LEU A 235 4.51 8.08 -17.48
N GLN A 236 5.75 8.46 -17.22
CA GLN A 236 6.56 9.20 -18.19
C GLN A 236 6.86 8.39 -19.46
N LEU A 237 7.18 7.10 -19.32
CA LEU A 237 7.41 6.23 -20.48
C LEU A 237 6.16 6.09 -21.35
N ASN A 238 4.98 5.91 -20.74
CA ASN A 238 3.73 5.81 -21.49
C ASN A 238 3.38 7.14 -22.18
N ILE A 239 3.51 8.29 -21.49
CA ILE A 239 3.25 9.62 -22.08
C ILE A 239 4.21 9.89 -23.26
N GLN A 240 5.51 9.60 -23.10
CA GLN A 240 6.48 9.78 -24.18
C GLN A 240 6.16 8.90 -25.40
N LEU A 241 5.77 7.64 -25.16
CA LEU A 241 5.36 6.74 -26.22
C LEU A 241 4.12 7.22 -26.96
N ILE A 242 3.09 7.70 -26.24
CA ILE A 242 1.86 8.26 -26.82
C ILE A 242 2.19 9.44 -27.73
N ARG A 243 3.03 10.37 -27.26
CA ARG A 243 3.44 11.55 -28.04
C ARG A 243 4.23 11.16 -29.28
N MET A 244 5.15 10.20 -29.16
CA MET A 244 5.89 9.66 -30.31
C MET A 244 4.94 9.02 -31.33
N ILE A 245 3.96 8.22 -30.89
CA ILE A 245 2.97 7.59 -31.78
C ILE A 245 2.13 8.65 -32.51
N ALA A 246 1.69 9.69 -31.81
CA ALA A 246 0.91 10.77 -32.41
C ALA A 246 1.69 11.51 -33.52
N ASP A 247 2.93 11.91 -33.24
CA ASP A 247 3.83 12.60 -34.19
C ASP A 247 4.14 11.74 -35.43
N GLN A 248 4.40 10.45 -35.23
CA GLN A 248 4.65 9.47 -36.30
C GLN A 248 3.44 9.28 -37.24
N ILE A 249 2.22 9.39 -36.70
CA ILE A 249 0.99 9.27 -37.49
C ILE A 249 0.74 10.55 -38.29
N GLU A 250 0.95 11.72 -37.68
CA GLU A 250 0.80 13.03 -38.31
C GLU A 250 1.75 13.21 -39.50
N THR A 251 3.03 12.83 -39.32
CA THR A 251 4.06 12.95 -40.37
C THR A 251 3.91 11.96 -41.53
N GLY A 252 3.00 10.98 -41.42
CA GLY A 252 2.65 10.08 -42.53
C GLY A 252 3.68 8.98 -42.84
N MET A 253 4.79 8.90 -42.12
CA MET A 253 5.94 8.04 -42.43
C MET A 253 5.96 6.70 -41.69
N ALA A 254 4.98 6.42 -40.82
CA ALA A 254 5.10 5.30 -39.88
C ALA A 254 4.54 3.97 -40.39
N ASP A 255 5.33 2.91 -40.21
CA ASP A 255 4.83 1.54 -40.20
C ASP A 255 3.97 1.33 -38.93
N VAL A 256 2.65 1.40 -39.11
CA VAL A 256 1.65 1.30 -38.03
C VAL A 256 1.80 -0.01 -37.25
N LEU A 257 2.30 -1.08 -37.89
CA LEU A 257 2.51 -2.36 -37.22
C LEU A 257 3.65 -2.30 -36.21
N SER A 258 4.71 -1.54 -36.50
CA SER A 258 5.82 -1.32 -35.57
C SER A 258 5.38 -0.52 -34.33
N LEU A 259 4.52 0.50 -34.52
CA LEU A 259 3.94 1.29 -33.42
C LEU A 259 3.03 0.44 -32.52
N PHE A 260 2.26 -0.46 -33.12
CA PHE A 260 1.47 -1.44 -32.37
C PHE A 260 2.39 -2.32 -31.50
N GLY A 261 3.48 -2.84 -32.06
CA GLY A 261 4.47 -3.64 -31.34
C GLY A 261 5.08 -2.88 -30.16
N ALA A 262 5.46 -1.60 -30.37
CA ALA A 262 6.00 -0.74 -29.33
C ALA A 262 4.98 -0.53 -28.19
N GLN A 263 3.71 -0.28 -28.53
CA GLN A 263 2.64 -0.12 -27.54
C GLN A 263 2.41 -1.37 -26.70
N VAL A 264 2.36 -2.54 -27.33
CA VAL A 264 2.19 -3.81 -26.62
C VAL A 264 3.39 -4.07 -25.69
N LEU A 265 4.60 -3.78 -26.16
CA LEU A 265 5.82 -3.97 -25.38
C LEU A 265 5.84 -3.09 -24.12
N VAL A 266 5.60 -1.78 -24.27
CA VAL A 266 5.61 -0.85 -23.12
C VAL A 266 4.44 -1.13 -22.17
N GLY A 267 3.28 -1.47 -22.72
CA GLY A 267 2.13 -1.89 -21.93
C GLY A 267 2.40 -3.14 -21.09
N ALA A 268 2.94 -4.19 -21.71
CA ALA A 268 3.28 -5.43 -21.02
C ALA A 268 4.40 -5.22 -19.99
N ALA A 269 5.43 -4.44 -20.32
CA ALA A 269 6.51 -4.11 -19.39
C ALA A 269 5.99 -3.36 -18.16
N SER A 270 5.12 -2.37 -18.37
CA SER A 270 4.48 -1.61 -17.29
C SER A 270 3.71 -2.55 -16.35
N LEU A 271 2.90 -3.46 -16.89
CA LEU A 271 2.14 -4.44 -16.12
C LEU A 271 3.04 -5.37 -15.28
N VAL A 272 4.06 -5.95 -15.91
CA VAL A 272 4.98 -6.88 -15.23
C VAL A 272 5.69 -6.19 -14.08
N ILE A 273 6.21 -4.98 -14.30
CA ILE A 273 6.92 -4.24 -13.26
C ILE A 273 5.98 -3.97 -12.07
N MET A 274 4.75 -3.55 -12.32
CA MET A 274 3.78 -3.24 -11.27
C MET A 274 3.39 -4.46 -10.42
N ILE A 275 3.32 -5.65 -11.02
CA ILE A 275 3.04 -6.90 -10.30
C ILE A 275 4.17 -7.28 -9.33
N LEU A 276 5.41 -6.84 -9.58
CA LEU A 276 6.56 -7.19 -8.75
C LEU A 276 6.72 -6.32 -7.50
N ILE A 277 6.21 -5.08 -7.52
CA ILE A 277 6.40 -4.09 -6.44
C ILE A 277 5.93 -4.63 -5.07
N PRO A 278 4.74 -5.26 -4.93
CA PRO A 278 4.31 -5.81 -3.65
C PRO A 278 5.25 -6.85 -3.08
N GLY A 279 5.84 -7.70 -3.93
CA GLY A 279 6.81 -8.70 -3.51
C GLY A 279 8.11 -8.08 -2.99
N LEU A 280 8.59 -7.00 -3.63
CA LEU A 280 9.79 -6.28 -3.20
C LEU A 280 9.58 -5.58 -1.84
N ALA A 281 8.44 -4.91 -1.66
CA ALA A 281 8.07 -4.27 -0.40
C ALA A 281 7.97 -5.30 0.75
N ALA A 282 7.37 -6.46 0.48
CA ALA A 282 7.29 -7.57 1.42
C ALA A 282 8.68 -8.13 1.77
N GLY A 283 9.59 -8.20 0.80
CA GLY A 283 10.97 -8.63 1.05
C GLY A 283 11.72 -7.72 2.01
N LEU A 284 11.59 -6.40 1.84
CA LEU A 284 12.25 -5.39 2.68
C LEU A 284 11.68 -5.37 4.10
N SER A 285 10.36 -5.36 4.23
CA SER A 285 9.69 -5.30 5.54
C SER A 285 9.89 -6.58 6.36
N ASN A 286 9.72 -7.76 5.76
CA ASN A 286 9.93 -9.02 6.47
C ASN A 286 11.40 -9.26 6.85
N GLY A 287 12.35 -8.68 6.10
CA GLY A 287 13.77 -8.65 6.47
C GLY A 287 14.01 -7.89 7.79
N PHE A 288 13.30 -6.78 7.99
CA PHE A 288 13.33 -6.00 9.24
C PHE A 288 12.75 -6.82 10.42
N GLY A 289 11.62 -7.50 10.22
CA GLY A 289 11.04 -8.41 11.22
C GLY A 289 11.96 -9.59 11.58
N ALA A 290 12.75 -10.08 10.62
CA ALA A 290 13.74 -11.12 10.87
C ALA A 290 14.92 -10.65 11.71
N GLN A 291 15.35 -9.40 11.54
CA GLN A 291 16.47 -8.78 12.27
C GLN A 291 16.10 -8.42 13.72
N LEU A 292 14.81 -8.19 14.01
CA LEU A 292 14.27 -8.00 15.36
C LEU A 292 14.01 -9.32 16.15
N GLY A 293 14.57 -10.45 15.70
CA GLY A 293 14.56 -11.72 16.45
C GLY A 293 13.37 -12.64 16.19
N VAL A 294 12.44 -12.29 15.29
CA VAL A 294 11.28 -13.14 14.94
C VAL A 294 11.63 -14.14 13.82
N GLY A 295 12.63 -13.83 12.98
CA GLY A 295 12.98 -14.64 11.80
C GLY A 295 13.87 -15.85 12.05
N SER A 296 14.51 -15.96 13.22
CA SER A 296 15.39 -17.08 13.57
C SER A 296 14.64 -18.24 14.22
N ALA A 297 13.56 -17.97 14.96
CA ALA A 297 12.75 -19.00 15.61
C ALA A 297 11.96 -19.87 14.60
N ALA A 298 11.40 -19.25 13.55
CA ALA A 298 10.64 -19.96 12.52
C ALA A 298 11.54 -20.82 11.60
N ARG A 299 12.76 -20.38 11.27
CA ARG A 299 13.70 -21.18 10.47
C ARG A 299 14.35 -22.31 11.27
N GLY A 300 14.49 -22.17 12.59
CA GLY A 300 14.99 -23.22 13.48
C GLY A 300 14.06 -24.44 13.56
N ALA A 301 12.74 -24.23 13.54
CA ALA A 301 11.78 -25.33 13.58
C ALA A 301 11.78 -26.18 12.30
N PHE A 302 11.93 -25.55 11.13
CA PHE A 302 11.99 -26.27 9.85
C PHE A 302 13.37 -26.90 9.56
N SER A 303 14.46 -26.34 10.10
CA SER A 303 15.79 -26.96 9.97
C SER A 303 15.93 -28.21 10.85
N VAL A 304 15.36 -28.20 12.06
CA VAL A 304 15.33 -29.38 12.95
C VAL A 304 14.48 -30.51 12.37
N LEU A 305 13.36 -30.20 11.71
CA LEU A 305 12.54 -31.21 11.02
C LEU A 305 13.27 -31.82 9.81
N ARG A 306 14.09 -31.03 9.10
CA ARG A 306 14.92 -31.50 7.98
C ARG A 306 16.12 -32.34 8.42
N LEU A 307 16.71 -32.03 9.58
CA LEU A 307 17.77 -32.84 10.19
C LEU A 307 17.24 -34.18 10.73
N ARG A 308 16.03 -34.19 11.30
CA ARG A 308 15.43 -35.40 11.86
C ARG A 308 14.99 -36.40 10.79
N SER A 309 14.62 -35.94 9.59
CA SER A 309 14.33 -36.81 8.44
C SER A 309 15.60 -37.39 7.81
N MET A 310 16.71 -36.64 7.81
CA MET A 310 18.00 -37.13 7.30
C MET A 310 18.65 -38.19 8.21
N LEU A 311 18.45 -38.12 9.52
CA LEU A 311 18.97 -39.13 10.46
C LEU A 311 18.20 -40.47 10.41
N ARG A 312 16.94 -40.49 9.95
CA ARG A 312 16.17 -41.73 9.76
C ARG A 312 16.53 -42.50 8.48
N LEU A 313 17.20 -41.86 7.53
CA LEU A 313 17.62 -42.48 6.27
C LEU A 313 18.96 -43.21 6.35
N ARG A 314 19.70 -43.12 7.46
CA ARG A 314 20.97 -43.83 7.67
C ARG A 314 20.86 -45.07 8.58
N ALA A 315 19.66 -45.48 8.96
CA ALA A 315 19.40 -46.64 9.82
C ALA A 315 18.68 -47.78 9.08
N LYS A 316 19.01 -48.01 7.82
CA LYS A 316 18.69 -49.23 7.08
C LYS A 316 19.93 -49.73 6.36
#